data_AF-A0A0D9NNC4-F1
#
_entry.id   AF-A0A0D9NNC4-F1
#
_cell.length_a   1.000
_cell.length_b   1.000
_cell.length_c   1.000
_cell.angle_alpha   90.00
_cell.angle_beta   90.00
_cell.angle_gamma   90.00
#
_symmetry.space_group_name_H-M   'P 1'
#
loop_
_entity.id
_entity.type
_entity.pdbx_description
1 polymer ?
#
loop_
_entity_poly.entity_id
_entity_poly.type
_entity_poly.pdbx_seq_one_letter_code
_entity_poly.pdbx_strand_id
1 'polypeptide(L)'
;MEKVAGLMKIAPDRTSSGHVVAVANGSKEQVRKQDNPRLGAPLDRVQAGTQMIKDLDLLNTKLTDHSQISFKDGLRAIPLVDLSIASATRHVISLIRPHLLGDIGRLIDYDGYLKFLEAQVSRYQNIFLVLGNHEFYGLDYHAGLKEARRLVEEPSLADAVILLDKTRWDDPNSALTIIGCTLWSAIPMKTSALIESKINDFKKIDGWTAQTNNEVHARETAWLREQVAQAAKEQGAKRQLLIATHHAPCVEGTSAPRDTNNPWTPAFATDLLDQEGWAGIHTWAFGHTHYSTELVRNGVRLVANQRGYVLPGSTTQKLSGKSHKFDPGMTIEL
;
A
#
# COMPACT_ATOMS: atom_id res chain seq x y z
N MET A 1 -15.98 -34.58 52.55
CA MET A 1 -15.16 -34.20 51.38
C MET A 1 -16.12 -33.54 50.41
N GLU A 2 -16.25 -32.22 50.29
CA GLU A 2 -15.23 -31.15 50.19
C GLU A 2 -14.34 -31.28 48.95
N LYS A 3 -13.98 -30.21 48.22
CA LYS A 3 -14.36 -28.78 48.22
C LYS A 3 -14.18 -28.29 46.76
N VAL A 4 -15.12 -27.57 46.13
CA VAL A 4 -15.35 -26.10 46.18
C VAL A 4 -14.20 -25.24 45.61
N ALA A 5 -14.58 -24.41 44.62
CA ALA A 5 -13.87 -23.27 44.04
C ALA A 5 -12.65 -23.55 43.12
N GLY A 6 -12.33 -22.67 42.16
CA GLY A 6 -12.90 -21.32 41.95
C GLY A 6 -13.04 -20.88 40.50
N LEU A 7 -14.12 -20.15 40.21
CA LEU A 7 -14.10 -19.13 39.15
C LEU A 7 -13.24 -17.96 39.66
N MET A 8 -12.37 -17.41 38.82
CA MET A 8 -11.80 -16.08 39.07
C MET A 8 -12.54 -15.05 38.21
N LYS A 9 -13.54 -14.38 38.82
CA LYS A 9 -14.05 -13.12 38.26
C LYS A 9 -12.95 -12.07 38.44
N ILE A 10 -12.55 -11.43 37.36
CA ILE A 10 -11.86 -10.13 37.42
C ILE A 10 -12.85 -9.09 36.92
N ALA A 11 -13.42 -8.35 37.87
CA ALA A 11 -14.12 -7.10 37.59
C ALA A 11 -13.08 -6.01 37.25
N PRO A 12 -13.43 -4.94 36.51
CA PRO A 12 -12.44 -4.05 35.93
C PRO A 12 -11.75 -3.18 36.99
N ASP A 13 -10.45 -3.39 37.19
CA ASP A 13 -9.60 -2.40 37.85
C ASP A 13 -8.90 -1.51 36.81
N ARG A 14 -8.79 -0.21 37.13
CA ARG A 14 -8.28 0.84 36.25
C ARG A 14 -6.87 1.26 36.67
N THR A 15 -5.83 0.52 36.26
CA THR A 15 -4.49 1.11 35.96
C THR A 15 -3.50 0.07 35.44
N SER A 16 -3.40 -0.10 34.12
CA SER A 16 -2.14 -0.48 33.44
C SER A 16 -2.29 -0.40 31.92
N SER A 17 -1.37 0.29 31.26
CA SER A 17 -1.31 0.42 29.79
C SER A 17 -0.61 -0.80 29.17
N GLY A 18 -1.32 -1.93 29.12
CA GLY A 18 -0.82 -3.17 28.54
C GLY A 18 -0.83 -3.15 27.01
N HIS A 19 0.27 -2.73 26.39
CA HIS A 19 0.46 -2.87 24.93
C HIS A 19 0.85 -4.32 24.58
N VAL A 20 -0.04 -5.02 23.87
CA VAL A 20 0.21 -6.39 23.38
C VAL A 20 0.82 -6.32 21.98
N VAL A 21 2.08 -6.72 21.84
CA VAL A 21 2.75 -6.86 20.53
C VAL A 21 2.59 -8.29 20.03
N ALA A 22 1.79 -8.47 18.97
CA ALA A 22 1.50 -9.79 18.40
C ALA A 22 2.63 -10.31 17.50
N VAL A 23 3.75 -10.73 18.09
CA VAL A 23 4.78 -11.48 17.33
C VAL A 23 4.27 -12.90 17.03
N ALA A 24 3.90 -13.13 15.78
CA ALA A 24 3.53 -14.47 15.31
C ALA A 24 4.69 -15.46 15.52
N ASN A 25 4.43 -16.59 16.19
CA ASN A 25 5.46 -17.58 16.54
C ASN A 25 6.21 -18.14 15.32
N GLY A 26 5.57 -18.17 14.14
CA GLY A 26 6.18 -18.61 12.89
C GLY A 26 7.43 -17.81 12.47
N SER A 27 7.53 -16.53 12.83
CA SER A 27 8.68 -15.67 12.49
C SER A 27 10.00 -16.19 13.07
N LYS A 28 9.96 -16.73 14.30
CA LYS A 28 11.14 -17.37 14.90
C LYS A 28 11.46 -18.73 14.29
N GLU A 29 10.46 -19.49 13.85
CA GLU A 29 10.69 -20.77 13.18
C GLU A 29 11.29 -20.59 11.78
N GLN A 30 10.83 -19.61 11.01
CA GLN A 30 11.40 -19.27 9.69
C GLN A 30 12.87 -18.84 9.82
N VAL A 31 13.20 -17.97 10.78
CA VAL A 31 14.58 -17.49 10.94
C VAL A 31 15.50 -18.56 11.57
N ARG A 32 14.99 -19.44 12.44
CA ARG A 32 15.73 -20.65 12.88
C ARG A 32 16.00 -21.63 11.73
N LYS A 33 15.10 -21.75 10.75
CA LYS A 33 15.30 -22.55 9.53
C LYS A 33 16.26 -21.90 8.52
N GLN A 34 16.79 -20.70 8.81
CA GLN A 34 17.69 -19.94 7.92
C GLN A 34 19.06 -19.64 8.55
N ASP A 35 19.34 -20.09 9.78
CA ASP A 35 20.62 -19.95 10.50
C ASP A 35 21.29 -18.56 10.36
N ASN A 36 20.51 -17.48 10.48
CA ASN A 36 21.02 -16.12 10.39
C ASN A 36 21.26 -15.50 11.79
N PRO A 37 22.49 -15.59 12.35
CA PRO A 37 22.76 -15.15 13.72
C PRO A 37 22.60 -13.64 13.93
N ARG A 38 22.51 -12.84 12.85
CA ARG A 38 22.32 -11.38 12.94
C ARG A 38 20.87 -10.97 13.23
N LEU A 39 19.90 -11.88 13.06
CA LEU A 39 18.47 -11.58 13.22
C LEU A 39 17.85 -12.09 14.53
N GLY A 40 18.49 -13.05 15.21
CA GLY A 40 17.99 -13.62 16.47
C GLY A 40 17.75 -12.56 17.57
N ALA A 41 18.80 -11.83 17.96
CA ALA A 41 18.69 -10.83 19.03
C ALA A 41 17.73 -9.66 18.73
N PRO A 42 17.61 -9.15 17.48
CA PRO A 42 16.49 -8.29 17.08
C PRO A 42 15.12 -8.91 17.32
N LEU A 43 14.87 -10.15 16.88
CA LEU A 43 13.58 -10.83 17.06
C LEU A 43 13.25 -11.09 18.54
N ASP A 44 14.26 -11.42 19.36
CA ASP A 44 14.09 -11.57 20.80
C ASP A 44 13.65 -10.24 21.45
N ARG A 45 14.22 -9.11 21.03
CA ARG A 45 13.79 -7.78 21.49
C ARG A 45 12.38 -7.41 21.03
N VAL A 46 12.02 -7.70 19.76
CA VAL A 46 10.66 -7.45 19.25
C VAL A 46 9.62 -8.29 20.01
N GLN A 47 9.91 -9.57 20.30
CA GLN A 47 9.01 -10.42 21.09
C GLN A 47 8.93 -10.00 22.57
N ALA A 48 9.98 -9.39 23.11
CA ALA A 48 9.99 -8.82 24.46
C ALA A 48 9.44 -7.38 24.55
N GLY A 49 9.01 -6.76 23.44
CA GLY A 49 8.56 -5.36 23.42
C GLY A 49 9.67 -4.33 23.73
N THR A 50 10.93 -4.68 23.48
CA THR A 50 12.15 -3.89 23.82
C THR A 50 12.99 -3.54 22.60
N GLN A 51 12.41 -3.60 21.40
CA GLN A 51 13.07 -3.28 20.15
C GLN A 51 13.44 -1.80 20.01
N MET A 52 14.60 -1.53 19.41
CA MET A 52 14.98 -0.20 18.93
C MET A 52 14.62 -0.06 17.44
N ILE A 53 14.52 1.18 16.94
CA ILE A 53 14.25 1.46 15.50
C ILE A 53 15.21 0.67 14.60
N LYS A 54 16.53 0.71 14.88
CA LYS A 54 17.56 -0.06 14.17
C LYS A 54 17.37 -1.59 14.14
N ASP A 55 16.62 -2.15 15.09
CA ASP A 55 16.29 -3.58 15.09
C ASP A 55 15.17 -3.88 14.09
N LEU A 56 14.18 -2.98 14.00
CA LEU A 56 13.15 -2.99 12.97
C LEU A 56 13.77 -2.73 11.59
N ASP A 57 14.65 -1.74 11.43
CA ASP A 57 15.33 -1.44 10.17
C ASP A 57 16.13 -2.64 9.63
N LEU A 58 16.85 -3.33 10.52
CA LEU A 58 17.63 -4.51 10.19
C LEU A 58 16.74 -5.69 9.80
N LEU A 59 15.62 -5.91 10.51
CA LEU A 59 14.64 -6.94 10.17
C LEU A 59 13.90 -6.61 8.86
N ASN A 60 13.45 -5.38 8.67
CA ASN A 60 12.85 -4.88 7.44
C ASN A 60 13.79 -5.14 6.25
N THR A 61 15.02 -4.64 6.33
CA THR A 61 16.02 -4.74 5.27
C THR A 61 16.35 -6.19 4.93
N LYS A 62 16.52 -7.08 5.92
CA LYS A 62 16.96 -8.46 5.66
C LYS A 62 15.84 -9.45 5.36
N LEU A 63 14.62 -9.22 5.85
CA LEU A 63 13.49 -10.07 5.50
C LEU A 63 12.95 -9.74 4.09
N THR A 64 12.96 -8.46 3.68
CA THR A 64 12.57 -8.07 2.29
C THR A 64 13.58 -8.44 1.20
N ASP A 65 14.83 -8.76 1.59
CA ASP A 65 15.90 -9.30 0.73
C ASP A 65 15.79 -10.81 0.52
N HIS A 66 15.16 -11.52 1.46
CA HIS A 66 15.15 -12.99 1.53
C HIS A 66 13.75 -13.61 1.46
N SER A 67 12.69 -12.80 1.41
CA SER A 67 11.37 -13.20 0.94
C SER A 67 11.37 -13.46 -0.58
N GLN A 68 12.14 -14.46 -1.03
CA GLN A 68 12.07 -14.97 -2.40
C GLN A 68 10.77 -15.77 -2.61
N ILE A 69 9.65 -15.06 -2.67
CA ILE A 69 8.45 -15.57 -3.32
C ILE A 69 8.74 -15.47 -4.83
N SER A 70 9.31 -16.53 -5.40
CA SER A 70 9.61 -16.63 -6.84
C SER A 70 8.34 -16.90 -7.63
N PHE A 71 7.43 -15.91 -7.62
CA PHE A 71 6.29 -15.87 -8.54
C PHE A 71 6.80 -16.04 -9.99
N LYS A 72 6.16 -16.95 -10.73
CA LYS A 72 6.75 -17.58 -11.93
C LYS A 72 7.09 -16.62 -13.07
N ASP A 73 6.49 -15.43 -13.06
CA ASP A 73 6.60 -14.41 -14.11
C ASP A 73 7.24 -13.08 -13.64
N GLY A 74 7.92 -13.08 -12.48
CA GLY A 74 8.69 -11.91 -12.00
C GLY A 74 7.83 -10.78 -11.44
N LEU A 75 7.05 -11.06 -10.40
CA LEU A 75 6.20 -10.08 -9.73
C LEU A 75 6.98 -8.95 -9.03
N ARG A 76 6.22 -7.92 -8.68
CA ARG A 76 6.64 -6.71 -7.98
C ARG A 76 6.04 -6.69 -6.59
N ALA A 77 6.58 -5.84 -5.72
CA ALA A 77 5.89 -5.40 -4.53
C ALA A 77 6.57 -4.17 -3.93
N ILE A 78 5.75 -3.43 -3.16
CA ILE A 78 6.11 -2.40 -2.17
C ILE A 78 6.38 -1.01 -2.75
N PRO A 79 5.45 -0.09 -2.45
CA PRO A 79 5.73 1.18 -1.83
C PRO A 79 5.50 1.11 -0.31
N LEU A 80 6.53 1.43 0.47
CA LEU A 80 6.37 1.72 1.89
C LEU A 80 6.22 3.23 2.01
N VAL A 81 4.97 3.67 2.00
CA VAL A 81 4.61 4.96 2.59
C VAL A 81 4.13 4.64 4.00
N ASP A 82 5.04 4.80 4.96
CA ASP A 82 4.71 4.85 6.39
C ASP A 82 4.03 6.19 6.72
N LEU A 83 3.10 6.21 7.67
CA LEU A 83 2.40 7.41 8.16
C LEU A 83 2.69 7.63 9.65
N SER A 84 3.63 8.52 9.96
CA SER A 84 3.99 8.86 11.34
C SER A 84 3.16 10.04 11.84
N ILE A 85 2.06 9.76 12.55
CA ILE A 85 1.20 10.76 13.19
C ILE A 85 1.88 11.29 14.47
N ALA A 86 2.36 12.53 14.44
CA ALA A 86 3.06 13.16 15.55
C ALA A 86 2.10 13.68 16.65
N SER A 87 1.94 12.93 17.74
CA SER A 87 1.24 13.41 18.94
C SER A 87 2.15 14.25 19.85
N ALA A 88 1.63 15.36 20.37
CA ALA A 88 2.41 16.36 21.12
C ALA A 88 2.81 15.97 22.56
N THR A 89 2.48 14.75 23.00
CA THR A 89 2.88 14.23 24.32
C THR A 89 3.92 13.12 24.20
N ARG A 90 4.94 13.16 25.07
CA ARG A 90 6.04 12.19 25.10
C ARG A 90 5.52 10.77 25.39
N HIS A 91 5.28 9.99 24.34
CA HIS A 91 5.43 8.52 24.20
C HIS A 91 5.05 8.17 22.75
N VAL A 92 5.96 8.44 21.80
CA VAL A 92 5.68 8.26 20.37
C VAL A 92 5.75 6.78 19.98
N ILE A 93 4.61 6.10 20.07
CA ILE A 93 4.35 4.91 19.26
C ILE A 93 4.01 5.45 17.86
N SER A 94 4.96 5.40 16.92
CA SER A 94 4.62 5.59 15.52
C SER A 94 3.72 4.42 15.09
N LEU A 95 2.46 4.70 14.79
CA LEU A 95 1.51 3.69 14.31
C LEU A 95 1.77 3.44 12.83
N ILE A 96 2.84 2.70 12.54
CA ILE A 96 3.30 2.41 11.18
C ILE A 96 2.21 1.67 10.42
N ARG A 97 1.72 2.31 9.35
CA ARG A 97 0.60 1.86 8.51
C ARG A 97 1.06 1.81 7.05
N PRO A 98 1.46 0.64 6.52
CA PRO A 98 1.92 0.53 5.14
C PRO A 98 0.78 0.71 4.15
N HIS A 99 1.04 1.49 3.09
CA HIS A 99 0.15 1.69 1.96
C HIS A 99 0.64 0.89 0.76
N LEU A 100 0.05 -0.28 0.54
CA LEU A 100 0.35 -1.17 -0.57
C LEU A 100 -0.39 -0.68 -1.83
N LEU A 101 0.24 0.24 -2.56
CA LEU A 101 -0.38 0.94 -3.71
C LEU A 101 -0.33 0.15 -5.03
N GLY A 102 -0.81 -1.11 -5.01
CA GLY A 102 -0.86 -2.02 -6.16
C GLY A 102 0.50 -2.54 -6.65
N ASP A 103 0.46 -3.43 -7.65
CA ASP A 103 1.62 -4.20 -8.16
C ASP A 103 2.36 -4.94 -7.03
N ILE A 104 1.60 -5.66 -6.19
CA ILE A 104 2.07 -6.48 -5.07
C ILE A 104 1.97 -7.98 -5.37
N GLY A 105 0.93 -8.36 -6.13
CA GLY A 105 0.64 -9.75 -6.46
C GLY A 105 -0.22 -9.87 -7.71
N ARG A 106 -0.58 -11.10 -8.07
CA ARG A 106 -1.71 -11.40 -8.96
C ARG A 106 -2.75 -12.13 -8.12
N LEU A 107 -4.02 -11.79 -8.24
CA LEU A 107 -5.07 -12.40 -7.43
C LEU A 107 -5.30 -13.89 -7.79
N ILE A 108 -4.87 -14.31 -8.98
CA ILE A 108 -4.81 -15.73 -9.38
C ILE A 108 -3.69 -16.52 -8.65
N ASP A 109 -2.61 -15.86 -8.20
CA ASP A 109 -1.57 -16.47 -7.35
C ASP A 109 -1.97 -16.45 -5.86
N TYR A 110 -3.26 -16.67 -5.57
CA TYR A 110 -3.93 -16.37 -4.30
C TYR A 110 -3.15 -16.78 -3.04
N ASP A 111 -2.72 -18.04 -3.02
CA ASP A 111 -1.95 -18.66 -1.94
C ASP A 111 -0.61 -17.97 -1.63
N GLY A 112 0.01 -17.34 -2.62
CA GLY A 112 1.24 -16.57 -2.45
C GLY A 112 0.98 -15.14 -1.97
N TYR A 113 -0.14 -14.56 -2.41
CA TYR A 113 -0.58 -13.22 -2.00
C TYR A 113 -1.04 -13.22 -0.54
N LEU A 114 -1.89 -14.18 -0.15
CA LEU A 114 -2.33 -14.37 1.24
C LEU A 114 -1.14 -14.47 2.20
N LYS A 115 -0.17 -15.35 1.91
CA LYS A 115 1.04 -15.53 2.73
C LYS A 115 1.93 -14.28 2.77
N PHE A 116 1.94 -13.45 1.72
CA PHE A 116 2.62 -12.15 1.75
C PHE A 116 1.92 -11.17 2.69
N LEU A 117 0.59 -11.08 2.65
CA LEU A 117 -0.20 -10.20 3.52
C LEU A 117 -0.17 -10.65 4.98
N GLU A 118 -0.21 -11.97 5.26
CA GLU A 118 -0.06 -12.53 6.61
C GLU A 118 1.30 -12.14 7.23
N ALA A 119 2.36 -12.16 6.42
CA ALA A 119 3.68 -11.69 6.85
C ALA A 119 3.70 -10.18 7.17
N GLN A 120 2.85 -9.36 6.53
CA GLN A 120 2.71 -7.94 6.86
C GLN A 120 1.83 -7.73 8.09
N VAL A 121 0.73 -8.48 8.25
CA VAL A 121 -0.20 -8.36 9.39
C VAL A 121 0.49 -8.71 10.72
N SER A 122 1.49 -9.60 10.68
CA SER A 122 2.36 -9.90 11.83
C SER A 122 3.29 -8.75 12.27
N ARG A 123 3.27 -7.60 11.57
CA ARG A 123 4.17 -6.45 11.74
C ARG A 123 3.46 -5.11 11.88
N TYR A 124 2.24 -4.98 11.38
CA TYR A 124 1.51 -3.70 11.26
C TYR A 124 0.04 -3.86 11.67
N GLN A 125 -0.52 -2.86 12.36
CA GLN A 125 -1.88 -2.93 12.88
C GLN A 125 -2.94 -2.78 11.77
N ASN A 126 -2.76 -1.81 10.87
CA ASN A 126 -3.63 -1.58 9.72
C ASN A 126 -2.76 -1.52 8.46
N ILE A 127 -3.17 -2.24 7.41
CA ILE A 127 -2.54 -2.27 6.09
C ILE A 127 -3.57 -1.75 5.09
N PHE A 128 -3.21 -0.73 4.31
CA PHE A 128 -4.09 -0.20 3.26
C PHE A 128 -3.67 -0.79 1.92
N LEU A 129 -4.57 -1.53 1.28
CA LEU A 129 -4.31 -2.23 0.01
C LEU A 129 -5.11 -1.57 -1.12
N VAL A 130 -4.41 -0.92 -2.05
CA VAL A 130 -4.95 -0.55 -3.37
C VAL A 130 -4.58 -1.66 -4.35
N LEU A 131 -5.48 -2.00 -5.27
CA LEU A 131 -5.18 -2.94 -6.35
C LEU A 131 -4.44 -2.22 -7.48
N GLY A 132 -3.45 -2.86 -8.09
CA GLY A 132 -2.77 -2.38 -9.29
C GLY A 132 -3.26 -3.07 -10.56
N ASN A 133 -2.58 -2.83 -11.69
CA ASN A 133 -2.92 -3.51 -12.94
C ASN A 133 -2.45 -4.98 -12.93
N HIS A 134 -1.32 -5.30 -12.27
CA HIS A 134 -0.87 -6.69 -12.15
C HIS A 134 -1.83 -7.57 -11.32
N GLU A 135 -2.52 -7.02 -10.32
CA GLU A 135 -3.49 -7.76 -9.49
C GLU A 135 -4.52 -8.53 -10.32
N PHE A 136 -4.94 -7.99 -11.46
CA PHE A 136 -5.95 -8.56 -12.35
C PHE A 136 -5.39 -9.49 -13.45
N TYR A 137 -4.06 -9.68 -13.53
CA TYR A 137 -3.46 -10.49 -14.60
C TYR A 137 -3.83 -11.98 -14.48
N GLY A 138 -4.51 -12.49 -15.51
CA GLY A 138 -5.06 -13.84 -15.60
C GLY A 138 -6.52 -13.98 -15.17
N LEU A 139 -7.25 -12.87 -15.02
CA LEU A 139 -8.65 -12.82 -14.58
C LEU A 139 -9.45 -11.77 -15.35
N ASP A 140 -10.77 -11.92 -15.41
CA ASP A 140 -11.70 -10.81 -15.65
C ASP A 140 -11.63 -9.79 -14.50
N TYR A 141 -11.92 -8.52 -14.80
CA TYR A 141 -11.89 -7.44 -13.82
C TYR A 141 -12.82 -7.67 -12.62
N HIS A 142 -14.05 -8.15 -12.85
CA HIS A 142 -15.03 -8.39 -11.78
C HIS A 142 -14.68 -9.64 -10.97
N ALA A 143 -14.15 -10.67 -11.61
CA ALA A 143 -13.56 -11.84 -10.95
C ALA A 143 -12.38 -11.42 -10.05
N GLY A 144 -11.48 -10.58 -10.54
CA GLY A 144 -10.39 -9.99 -9.73
C GLY A 144 -10.94 -9.23 -8.51
N LEU A 145 -11.87 -8.28 -8.70
CA LEU A 145 -12.46 -7.55 -7.58
C LEU A 145 -13.16 -8.46 -6.55
N LYS A 146 -13.72 -9.60 -6.98
CA LYS A 146 -14.30 -10.61 -6.08
C LYS A 146 -13.22 -11.34 -5.28
N GLU A 147 -12.15 -11.81 -5.92
CA GLU A 147 -11.06 -12.49 -5.22
C GLU A 147 -10.26 -11.53 -4.32
N ALA A 148 -10.16 -10.24 -4.65
CA ALA A 148 -9.61 -9.22 -3.77
C ALA A 148 -10.43 -9.00 -2.48
N ARG A 149 -11.77 -9.02 -2.58
CA ARG A 149 -12.65 -8.99 -1.40
C ARG A 149 -12.50 -10.26 -0.57
N ARG A 150 -12.54 -11.44 -1.20
CA ARG A 150 -12.32 -12.72 -0.53
C ARG A 150 -10.97 -12.76 0.21
N LEU A 151 -9.93 -12.17 -0.38
CA LEU A 151 -8.59 -12.09 0.21
C LEU A 151 -8.57 -11.31 1.53
N VAL A 152 -9.19 -10.13 1.60
CA VAL A 152 -9.23 -9.34 2.84
C VAL A 152 -10.27 -9.85 3.86
N GLU A 153 -11.20 -10.70 3.42
CA GLU A 153 -12.15 -11.43 4.27
C GLU A 153 -11.55 -12.71 4.88
N GLU A 154 -10.32 -13.13 4.51
CA GLU A 154 -9.66 -14.31 5.10
C GLU A 154 -9.44 -14.13 6.62
N PRO A 155 -9.74 -15.13 7.47
CA PRO A 155 -9.63 -15.02 8.92
C PRO A 155 -8.23 -14.68 9.49
N SER A 156 -7.17 -14.82 8.69
CA SER A 156 -5.81 -14.40 9.06
C SER A 156 -5.48 -12.94 8.70
N LEU A 157 -6.34 -12.25 7.94
CA LEU A 157 -6.17 -10.86 7.48
C LEU A 157 -7.29 -9.90 7.93
N ALA A 158 -8.45 -10.46 8.32
CA ALA A 158 -9.65 -9.71 8.71
C ALA A 158 -9.37 -8.61 9.75
N ASP A 159 -10.15 -7.53 9.66
CA ASP A 159 -10.04 -6.26 10.41
C ASP A 159 -8.71 -5.49 10.27
N ALA A 160 -7.62 -6.12 9.82
CA ALA A 160 -6.29 -5.51 9.73
C ALA A 160 -5.87 -5.13 8.30
N VAL A 161 -6.43 -5.74 7.25
CA VAL A 161 -6.20 -5.33 5.85
C VAL A 161 -7.43 -4.60 5.30
N ILE A 162 -7.28 -3.31 5.02
CA ILE A 162 -8.33 -2.46 4.46
C ILE A 162 -8.14 -2.40 2.93
N LEU A 163 -9.04 -3.04 2.18
CA LEU A 163 -9.10 -2.91 0.72
C LEU A 163 -9.63 -1.52 0.32
N LEU A 164 -8.91 -0.84 -0.55
CA LEU A 164 -9.24 0.46 -1.13
C LEU A 164 -9.76 0.30 -2.58
N ASP A 165 -11.00 -0.19 -2.74
CA ASP A 165 -11.76 -0.29 -4.00
C ASP A 165 -12.93 0.70 -3.98
N LYS A 166 -12.64 2.00 -4.10
CA LYS A 166 -13.55 3.11 -3.75
C LYS A 166 -13.96 3.04 -2.28
N THR A 167 -12.96 2.96 -1.40
CA THR A 167 -13.14 2.90 0.05
C THR A 167 -12.62 4.18 0.69
N ARG A 168 -13.43 4.79 1.57
CA ARG A 168 -12.99 5.82 2.52
C ARG A 168 -12.80 5.17 3.89
N TRP A 169 -11.68 5.47 4.53
CA TRP A 169 -11.37 5.07 5.90
C TRP A 169 -11.01 6.30 6.72
N ASP A 170 -11.77 6.54 7.78
CA ASP A 170 -11.52 7.61 8.75
C ASP A 170 -10.83 7.02 9.98
N ASP A 171 -9.72 7.62 10.41
CA ASP A 171 -9.05 7.18 11.64
C ASP A 171 -9.92 7.52 12.86
N PRO A 172 -10.27 6.54 13.72
CA PRO A 172 -10.99 6.81 14.95
C PRO A 172 -10.13 7.52 16.02
N ASN A 173 -8.81 7.62 15.84
CA ASN A 173 -7.87 8.21 16.80
C ASN A 173 -7.22 9.52 16.33
N SER A 174 -7.52 10.01 15.12
CA SER A 174 -6.88 11.22 14.57
C SER A 174 -7.79 11.94 13.56
N ALA A 175 -7.33 13.10 13.05
CA ALA A 175 -8.02 13.83 11.99
C ALA A 175 -7.82 13.20 10.60
N LEU A 176 -7.04 12.12 10.48
CA LEU A 176 -6.72 11.49 9.19
C LEU A 176 -7.95 10.84 8.54
N THR A 177 -8.05 11.01 7.22
CA THR A 177 -8.94 10.25 6.34
C THR A 177 -8.13 9.77 5.14
N ILE A 178 -8.19 8.48 4.87
CA ILE A 178 -7.59 7.81 3.71
C ILE A 178 -8.70 7.48 2.73
N ILE A 179 -8.57 7.90 1.48
CA ILE A 179 -9.52 7.64 0.40
C ILE A 179 -8.77 6.91 -0.71
N GLY A 180 -9.26 5.78 -1.21
CA GLY A 180 -8.55 5.08 -2.27
C GLY A 180 -9.36 4.18 -3.19
N CYS A 181 -8.77 3.98 -4.37
CA CYS A 181 -9.25 3.18 -5.49
C CYS A 181 -8.05 2.88 -6.41
N THR A 182 -8.19 1.97 -7.37
CA THR A 182 -7.13 1.70 -8.38
C THR A 182 -6.75 2.98 -9.12
N LEU A 183 -7.78 3.81 -9.41
CA LEU A 183 -7.73 4.95 -10.32
C LEU A 183 -7.10 4.51 -11.64
N TRP A 184 -7.84 3.78 -12.47
CA TRP A 184 -7.42 3.55 -13.85
C TRP A 184 -7.24 4.88 -14.59
N SER A 185 -6.47 4.88 -15.67
CA SER A 185 -6.08 6.08 -16.43
C SER A 185 -7.10 6.49 -17.49
N ALA A 186 -7.09 7.75 -17.93
CA ALA A 186 -7.91 8.24 -19.02
C ALA A 186 -7.20 8.07 -20.38
N ILE A 187 -7.57 7.05 -21.13
CA ILE A 187 -6.97 6.71 -22.43
C ILE A 187 -7.66 7.49 -23.56
N PRO A 188 -6.96 8.39 -24.30
CA PRO A 188 -7.59 9.16 -25.37
C PRO A 188 -8.04 8.26 -26.54
N MET A 189 -9.26 8.45 -27.05
CA MET A 189 -9.82 7.65 -28.16
C MET A 189 -8.95 7.67 -29.43
N LYS A 190 -8.15 8.72 -29.65
CA LYS A 190 -7.22 8.82 -30.79
C LYS A 190 -6.03 7.86 -30.68
N THR A 191 -5.68 7.41 -29.48
CA THR A 191 -4.51 6.57 -29.20
C THR A 191 -4.87 5.22 -28.57
N SER A 192 -6.15 4.94 -28.27
CA SER A 192 -6.61 3.70 -27.62
C SER A 192 -6.10 2.43 -28.31
N ALA A 193 -6.35 2.27 -29.61
CA ALA A 193 -5.92 1.07 -30.35
C ALA A 193 -4.37 0.89 -30.36
N LEU A 194 -3.61 1.99 -30.34
CA LEU A 194 -2.15 1.92 -30.18
C LEU A 194 -1.79 1.45 -28.76
N ILE A 195 -2.42 2.03 -27.75
CA ILE A 195 -2.22 1.70 -26.33
C ILE A 195 -2.58 0.25 -26.05
N GLU A 196 -3.74 -0.24 -26.50
CA GLU A 196 -4.15 -1.65 -26.43
C GLU A 196 -3.13 -2.59 -27.11
N SER A 197 -2.59 -2.20 -28.27
CA SER A 197 -1.54 -2.99 -28.95
C SER A 197 -0.20 -3.06 -28.19
N LYS A 198 0.08 -2.12 -27.28
CA LYS A 198 1.37 -2.00 -26.58
C LYS A 198 1.32 -2.45 -25.13
N ILE A 199 0.38 -1.94 -24.36
CA ILE A 199 0.23 -2.23 -22.92
C ILE A 199 -0.20 -3.69 -22.71
N ASN A 200 0.19 -4.27 -21.58
CA ASN A 200 -0.06 -5.68 -21.30
C ASN A 200 -1.44 -5.93 -20.68
N ASP A 201 -2.08 -4.90 -20.13
CA ASP A 201 -3.32 -4.99 -19.36
C ASP A 201 -4.46 -5.47 -20.26
N PHE A 202 -4.61 -4.84 -21.43
CA PHE A 202 -5.51 -5.22 -22.54
C PHE A 202 -5.17 -6.57 -23.22
N LYS A 203 -4.22 -7.34 -22.67
CA LYS A 203 -3.77 -8.66 -23.14
C LYS A 203 -3.71 -9.72 -22.04
N LYS A 204 -3.85 -9.30 -20.78
CA LYS A 204 -3.67 -10.14 -19.58
C LYS A 204 -4.83 -10.03 -18.60
N ILE A 205 -5.66 -9.01 -18.69
CA ILE A 205 -6.91 -8.90 -17.96
C ILE A 205 -8.02 -9.28 -18.94
N ASP A 206 -8.78 -10.33 -18.63
CA ASP A 206 -9.72 -10.92 -19.57
C ASP A 206 -10.87 -9.95 -19.85
N GLY A 207 -11.15 -9.71 -21.13
CA GLY A 207 -12.19 -8.77 -21.58
C GLY A 207 -11.88 -7.28 -21.33
N TRP A 208 -10.67 -6.93 -20.89
CA TRP A 208 -10.30 -5.53 -20.63
C TRP A 208 -10.03 -4.75 -21.92
N THR A 209 -10.69 -3.60 -22.07
CA THR A 209 -10.57 -2.71 -23.23
C THR A 209 -10.33 -1.28 -22.78
N ALA A 210 -9.83 -0.41 -23.66
CA ALA A 210 -9.69 1.02 -23.38
C ALA A 210 -11.05 1.69 -23.08
N GLN A 211 -12.17 1.16 -23.61
CA GLN A 211 -13.51 1.60 -23.23
C GLN A 211 -13.81 1.23 -21.77
N THR A 212 -13.70 -0.05 -21.39
CA THR A 212 -13.96 -0.53 -20.02
C THR A 212 -13.08 0.20 -19.00
N ASN A 213 -11.81 0.40 -19.34
CA ASN A 213 -10.84 1.18 -18.58
C ASN A 213 -11.32 2.62 -18.34
N ASN A 214 -11.73 3.32 -19.39
CA ASN A 214 -12.22 4.70 -19.28
C ASN A 214 -13.55 4.79 -18.50
N GLU A 215 -14.44 3.81 -18.64
CA GLU A 215 -15.67 3.71 -17.85
C GLU A 215 -15.41 3.45 -16.36
N VAL A 216 -14.32 2.74 -16.01
CA VAL A 216 -13.87 2.59 -14.61
C VAL A 216 -13.20 3.87 -14.12
N HIS A 217 -12.25 4.44 -14.86
CA HIS A 217 -11.59 5.72 -14.55
C HIS A 217 -12.61 6.84 -14.24
N ALA A 218 -13.65 6.98 -15.07
CA ALA A 218 -14.67 8.00 -14.89
C ALA A 218 -15.46 7.82 -13.58
N ARG A 219 -15.80 6.57 -13.24
CA ARG A 219 -16.49 6.22 -11.98
C ARG A 219 -15.60 6.45 -10.75
N GLU A 220 -14.34 6.03 -10.81
CA GLU A 220 -13.37 6.24 -9.72
C GLU A 220 -13.08 7.73 -9.50
N THR A 221 -12.84 8.49 -10.57
CA THR A 221 -12.57 9.93 -10.48
C THR A 221 -13.77 10.74 -9.98
N ALA A 222 -14.99 10.38 -10.41
CA ALA A 222 -16.21 11.00 -9.89
C ALA A 222 -16.41 10.70 -8.40
N TRP A 223 -16.20 9.45 -7.98
CA TRP A 223 -16.30 9.05 -6.58
C TRP A 223 -15.24 9.72 -5.69
N LEU A 224 -13.97 9.81 -6.14
CA LEU A 224 -12.91 10.53 -5.40
C LEU A 224 -13.28 11.99 -5.16
N ARG A 225 -13.78 12.69 -6.20
CA ARG A 225 -14.28 14.07 -6.08
C ARG A 225 -15.45 14.17 -5.10
N GLU A 226 -16.37 13.21 -5.13
CA GLU A 226 -17.48 13.17 -4.19
C GLU A 226 -16.99 13.05 -2.74
N GLN A 227 -16.05 12.15 -2.45
CA GLN A 227 -15.50 11.96 -1.11
C GLN A 227 -14.75 13.21 -0.60
N VAL A 228 -13.95 13.87 -1.45
CA VAL A 228 -13.29 15.14 -1.10
C VAL A 228 -14.33 16.24 -0.84
N ALA A 229 -15.38 16.33 -1.67
CA ALA A 229 -16.45 17.30 -1.51
C ALA A 229 -17.42 16.99 -0.35
N GLN A 230 -17.47 15.74 0.14
CA GLN A 230 -18.16 15.35 1.38
C GLN A 230 -17.32 15.78 2.59
N ALA A 231 -16.04 15.40 2.63
CA ALA A 231 -15.13 15.77 3.71
C ALA A 231 -14.95 17.29 3.89
N ALA A 232 -15.00 18.06 2.80
CA ALA A 232 -14.99 19.52 2.84
C ALA A 232 -16.26 20.16 3.46
N LYS A 233 -17.33 19.39 3.67
CA LYS A 233 -18.62 19.86 4.25
C LYS A 233 -18.85 19.35 5.68
N GLU A 234 -17.95 18.53 6.22
CA GLU A 234 -18.12 17.94 7.55
C GLU A 234 -18.02 18.97 8.67
N GLN A 235 -18.96 18.90 9.61
CA GLN A 235 -19.03 19.80 10.76
C GLN A 235 -18.15 19.27 11.88
N GLY A 236 -16.95 19.84 12.05
CA GLY A 236 -16.01 19.43 13.08
C GLY A 236 -14.62 20.04 12.90
N ALA A 237 -13.61 19.36 13.43
CA ALA A 237 -12.22 19.66 13.11
C ALA A 237 -11.92 19.29 11.64
N LYS A 238 -11.17 20.13 10.93
CA LYS A 238 -10.80 19.88 9.53
C LYS A 238 -9.98 18.59 9.42
N ARG A 239 -10.51 17.60 8.68
CA ARG A 239 -9.82 16.32 8.44
C ARG A 239 -8.59 16.51 7.54
N GLN A 240 -7.55 15.72 7.77
CA GLN A 240 -6.37 15.59 6.92
C GLN A 240 -6.65 14.53 5.87
N LEU A 241 -6.83 14.95 4.62
CA LEU A 241 -7.17 14.06 3.50
C LEU A 241 -5.91 13.54 2.82
N LEU A 242 -5.72 12.22 2.87
CA LEU A 242 -4.78 11.47 2.04
C LEU A 242 -5.56 10.70 0.97
N ILE A 243 -5.16 10.84 -0.29
CA ILE A 243 -5.63 9.95 -1.36
C ILE A 243 -4.56 8.89 -1.65
N ALA A 244 -4.97 7.65 -1.84
CA ALA A 244 -4.12 6.50 -2.15
C ALA A 244 -4.62 5.83 -3.44
N THR A 245 -3.82 5.88 -4.51
CA THR A 245 -4.16 5.28 -5.82
C THR A 245 -3.02 4.43 -6.38
N HIS A 246 -3.30 3.62 -7.41
CA HIS A 246 -2.24 2.92 -8.12
C HIS A 246 -1.64 3.79 -9.22
N HIS A 247 -2.43 4.23 -10.20
CA HIS A 247 -1.93 5.11 -11.28
C HIS A 247 -1.73 6.55 -10.78
N ALA A 248 -0.95 7.33 -11.53
CA ALA A 248 -0.53 8.68 -11.14
C ALA A 248 -1.57 9.78 -11.47
N PRO A 249 -1.84 10.73 -10.55
CA PRO A 249 -2.84 11.80 -10.71
C PRO A 249 -2.34 13.04 -11.50
N CYS A 250 -1.11 12.98 -12.05
CA CYS A 250 -0.64 13.80 -13.15
C CYS A 250 0.49 13.09 -13.93
N VAL A 251 0.80 13.56 -15.13
CA VAL A 251 1.82 12.98 -16.04
C VAL A 251 3.23 13.52 -15.74
N GLU A 252 3.32 14.80 -15.38
CA GLU A 252 4.58 15.51 -15.17
C GLU A 252 5.16 15.22 -13.78
N GLY A 253 6.45 14.89 -13.71
CA GLY A 253 7.18 14.62 -12.45
C GLY A 253 6.87 13.28 -11.76
N THR A 254 5.80 12.59 -12.18
CA THR A 254 5.36 11.31 -11.62
C THR A 254 6.02 10.09 -12.27
N SER A 255 6.52 10.24 -13.49
CA SER A 255 7.20 9.21 -14.27
C SER A 255 8.64 9.60 -14.60
N ALA A 256 9.48 8.64 -14.97
CA ALA A 256 10.87 8.94 -15.32
C ALA A 256 10.96 9.84 -16.57
N PRO A 257 11.85 10.86 -16.64
CA PRO A 257 11.87 11.85 -17.73
C PRO A 257 12.05 11.31 -19.16
N ARG A 258 12.57 10.09 -19.31
CA ARG A 258 12.68 9.40 -20.62
C ARG A 258 11.32 8.94 -21.17
N ASP A 259 10.35 8.73 -20.28
CA ASP A 259 9.03 8.16 -20.57
C ASP A 259 7.97 9.26 -20.79
N THR A 260 8.30 10.53 -20.55
CA THR A 260 7.38 11.69 -20.69
C THR A 260 6.85 11.89 -22.11
N ASN A 261 7.65 11.62 -23.14
CA ASN A 261 7.28 11.80 -24.56
C ASN A 261 6.74 10.52 -25.23
N ASN A 262 6.33 9.52 -24.44
CA ASN A 262 5.95 8.21 -24.95
C ASN A 262 4.46 8.17 -25.37
N PRO A 263 4.10 7.74 -26.60
CA PRO A 263 2.71 7.71 -27.08
C PRO A 263 1.72 6.89 -26.25
N TRP A 264 2.20 6.02 -25.34
CA TRP A 264 1.36 5.23 -24.44
C TRP A 264 1.45 5.64 -22.96
N THR A 265 2.09 6.77 -22.62
CA THR A 265 2.06 7.37 -21.26
C THR A 265 0.64 7.61 -20.71
N PRO A 266 -0.40 7.95 -21.50
CA PRO A 266 -1.76 8.06 -20.99
C PRO A 266 -2.38 6.77 -20.43
N ALA A 267 -1.70 5.61 -20.52
CA ALA A 267 -2.09 4.41 -19.79
C ALA A 267 -1.63 4.41 -18.32
N PHE A 268 -0.61 5.20 -17.95
CA PHE A 268 0.07 5.15 -16.65
C PHE A 268 -0.32 6.30 -15.70
N ALA A 269 -0.82 7.39 -16.27
CA ALA A 269 -1.03 8.65 -15.58
C ALA A 269 -2.15 9.45 -16.24
N THR A 270 -2.76 10.39 -15.50
CA THR A 270 -3.79 11.29 -16.02
C THR A 270 -3.74 12.61 -15.25
N ASP A 271 -3.74 13.74 -15.96
CA ASP A 271 -3.69 15.07 -15.35
C ASP A 271 -5.01 15.46 -14.69
N LEU A 272 -5.17 15.01 -13.44
CA LEU A 272 -6.31 15.33 -12.60
C LEU A 272 -6.09 16.60 -11.78
N LEU A 273 -4.88 16.81 -11.24
CA LEU A 273 -4.62 17.89 -10.27
C LEU A 273 -4.88 19.32 -10.77
N ASP A 274 -4.87 19.55 -12.08
CA ASP A 274 -5.15 20.87 -12.68
C ASP A 274 -6.66 21.12 -12.89
N GLN A 275 -7.50 20.15 -12.52
CA GLN A 275 -8.95 20.21 -12.59
C GLN A 275 -9.57 20.55 -11.22
N GLU A 276 -10.82 21.00 -11.21
CA GLU A 276 -11.54 21.27 -9.95
C GLU A 276 -11.93 19.98 -9.19
N GLY A 277 -12.25 20.15 -7.90
CA GLY A 277 -12.72 19.09 -7.00
C GLY A 277 -11.69 18.56 -6.00
N TRP A 278 -10.44 19.05 -6.04
CA TRP A 278 -9.32 18.53 -5.25
C TRP A 278 -8.90 19.39 -4.04
N ALA A 279 -9.64 20.48 -3.78
CA ALA A 279 -9.34 21.39 -2.67
C ALA A 279 -9.50 20.70 -1.31
N GLY A 280 -8.45 20.74 -0.48
CA GLY A 280 -8.45 20.16 0.86
C GLY A 280 -7.64 18.86 1.01
N ILE A 281 -7.26 18.22 -0.09
CA ILE A 281 -6.27 17.13 -0.09
C ILE A 281 -4.94 17.68 0.42
N HIS A 282 -4.29 16.97 1.35
CA HIS A 282 -2.94 17.28 1.80
C HIS A 282 -1.89 16.47 1.04
N THR A 283 -2.10 15.15 0.92
CA THR A 283 -1.17 14.24 0.24
C THR A 283 -1.92 13.30 -0.70
N TRP A 284 -1.30 12.97 -1.83
CA TRP A 284 -1.78 11.94 -2.75
C TRP A 284 -0.63 10.98 -3.03
N ALA A 285 -0.73 9.77 -2.48
CA ALA A 285 0.25 8.71 -2.65
C ALA A 285 -0.13 7.83 -3.85
N PHE A 286 0.84 7.48 -4.69
CA PHE A 286 0.61 6.68 -5.90
C PHE A 286 1.74 5.66 -6.20
N GLY A 287 1.49 4.76 -7.16
CA GLY A 287 2.39 3.69 -7.61
C GLY A 287 2.55 3.69 -9.15
N HIS A 288 2.54 2.49 -9.73
CA HIS A 288 2.48 2.17 -11.18
C HIS A 288 3.61 2.69 -12.11
N THR A 289 4.05 3.95 -11.98
CA THR A 289 4.99 4.62 -12.92
C THR A 289 6.45 4.15 -12.81
N HIS A 290 6.76 3.22 -11.90
CA HIS A 290 8.10 2.69 -11.65
C HIS A 290 9.15 3.75 -11.25
N TYR A 291 8.68 4.86 -10.67
CA TYR A 291 9.48 6.03 -10.37
C TYR A 291 9.21 6.49 -8.94
N SER A 292 10.23 6.51 -8.09
CA SER A 292 10.11 7.11 -6.76
C SER A 292 10.24 8.62 -6.88
N THR A 293 9.34 9.38 -6.28
CA THR A 293 9.29 10.84 -6.42
C THR A 293 8.54 11.48 -5.27
N GLU A 294 8.89 12.72 -4.97
CA GLU A 294 8.12 13.61 -4.10
C GLU A 294 8.11 15.00 -4.76
N LEU A 295 6.93 15.56 -4.95
CA LEU A 295 6.75 16.92 -5.45
C LEU A 295 5.44 17.55 -4.93
N VAL A 296 5.27 18.86 -5.12
CA VAL A 296 4.02 19.56 -4.82
C VAL A 296 3.46 20.14 -6.12
N ARG A 297 2.20 19.84 -6.45
CA ARG A 297 1.46 20.43 -7.57
C ARG A 297 0.12 20.95 -7.06
N ASN A 298 -0.20 22.20 -7.38
CA ASN A 298 -1.43 22.90 -6.96
C ASN A 298 -1.74 22.81 -5.45
N GLY A 299 -0.70 22.78 -4.62
CA GLY A 299 -0.80 22.67 -3.16
C GLY A 299 -0.93 21.25 -2.61
N VAL A 300 -1.10 20.23 -3.45
CA VAL A 300 -1.13 18.81 -3.05
C VAL A 300 0.28 18.21 -3.10
N ARG A 301 0.69 17.54 -2.03
CA ARG A 301 1.95 16.77 -1.98
C ARG A 301 1.76 15.40 -2.64
N LEU A 302 2.41 15.20 -3.79
CA LEU A 302 2.46 13.92 -4.49
C LEU A 302 3.65 13.08 -3.99
N VAL A 303 3.41 11.81 -3.68
CA VAL A 303 4.49 10.90 -3.24
C VAL A 303 4.35 9.52 -3.89
N ALA A 304 5.46 8.95 -4.35
CA ALA A 304 5.58 7.55 -4.74
C ALA A 304 6.93 6.99 -4.29
N ASN A 305 6.94 5.75 -3.79
CA ASN A 305 8.15 5.07 -3.28
C ASN A 305 8.28 3.68 -3.93
N GLN A 306 8.64 3.57 -5.21
CA GLN A 306 8.40 2.35 -5.99
C GLN A 306 9.65 1.46 -6.12
N ARG A 307 9.57 0.21 -5.60
CA ARG A 307 10.64 -0.81 -5.72
C ARG A 307 10.99 -1.21 -7.16
N GLY A 308 9.98 -1.27 -8.04
CA GLY A 308 10.14 -1.68 -9.44
C GLY A 308 10.30 -3.19 -9.67
N TYR A 309 10.55 -3.59 -10.93
CA TYR A 309 10.78 -4.99 -11.33
C TYR A 309 12.19 -5.44 -10.86
N VAL A 310 12.28 -6.40 -9.91
CA VAL A 310 13.56 -6.99 -9.45
C VAL A 310 13.91 -8.20 -10.34
N LEU A 311 15.02 -8.13 -11.07
CA LEU A 311 15.42 -9.21 -12.00
C LEU A 311 16.49 -10.13 -11.37
N PRO A 312 16.38 -11.47 -11.51
CA PRO A 312 17.42 -12.39 -11.07
C PRO A 312 18.78 -12.05 -11.70
N GLY A 313 19.81 -11.90 -10.87
CA GLY A 313 21.16 -11.55 -11.31
C GLY A 313 21.40 -10.06 -11.61
N SER A 314 20.40 -9.18 -11.53
CA SER A 314 20.66 -7.73 -11.66
C SER A 314 21.34 -7.20 -10.40
N THR A 315 22.66 -7.01 -10.46
CA THR A 315 23.34 -6.10 -9.51
C THR A 315 22.75 -4.71 -9.69
N THR A 316 22.41 -4.06 -8.57
CA THR A 316 21.80 -2.73 -8.59
C THR A 316 22.76 -1.72 -9.21
N GLN A 317 22.48 -1.32 -10.46
CA GLN A 317 23.34 -0.38 -11.18
C GLN A 317 23.50 0.90 -10.35
N LYS A 318 24.76 1.29 -10.12
CA LYS A 318 25.12 2.56 -9.48
C LYS A 318 24.92 3.74 -10.45
N LEU A 319 23.70 3.91 -10.94
CA LEU A 319 23.25 5.17 -11.53
C LEU A 319 23.39 6.25 -10.46
N SER A 320 24.20 7.26 -10.77
CA SER A 320 24.62 8.34 -9.88
C SER A 320 23.54 9.42 -9.79
N GLY A 321 22.54 9.16 -8.97
CA GLY A 321 21.46 10.10 -8.62
C GLY A 321 20.75 9.56 -7.37
N LYS A 322 20.42 10.46 -6.42
CA LYS A 322 19.88 10.09 -5.10
C LYS A 322 18.36 10.07 -5.00
N SER A 323 17.63 10.69 -5.94
CA SER A 323 16.24 11.15 -5.73
C SER A 323 15.12 10.19 -6.17
N HIS A 324 15.42 9.12 -6.91
CA HIS A 324 14.37 8.31 -7.59
C HIS A 324 14.53 6.80 -7.37
N LYS A 325 14.91 6.39 -6.16
CA LYS A 325 15.06 4.98 -5.76
C LYS A 325 14.14 4.69 -4.59
N PHE A 326 13.67 3.45 -4.52
CA PHE A 326 12.94 2.94 -3.37
C PHE A 326 13.74 3.09 -2.07
N ASP A 327 13.11 3.64 -1.06
CA ASP A 327 13.64 3.74 0.30
C ASP A 327 12.75 2.90 1.25
N PRO A 328 13.25 1.78 1.82
CA PRO A 328 12.48 0.94 2.73
C PRO A 328 12.19 1.59 4.09
N GLY A 329 12.78 2.77 4.39
CA GLY A 329 12.53 3.57 5.58
C GLY A 329 11.73 4.84 5.33
N MET A 330 11.12 5.03 4.14
CA MET A 330 10.38 6.26 3.83
C MET A 330 9.12 6.40 4.69
N THR A 331 9.06 7.51 5.43
CA THR A 331 7.86 7.94 6.14
C THR A 331 7.27 9.21 5.53
N ILE A 332 5.99 9.42 5.78
CA ILE A 332 5.25 10.66 5.55
C ILE A 332 4.70 11.11 6.91
N GLU A 333 5.04 12.34 7.29
CA GLU A 333 4.31 13.09 8.32
C GLU A 333 3.12 13.82 7.66
N LEU A 334 1.99 13.92 8.36
CA LEU A 334 0.74 14.55 7.91
C LEU A 334 0.23 15.59 8.91
#